data_AF-A0A952DDD3-F1
#
_entry.id   AF-A0A952DDD3-F1
#
_cell.length_a   1.000
_cell.length_b   1.000
_cell.length_c   1.000
_cell.angle_alpha   90.00
_cell.angle_beta   90.00
_cell.angle_gamma   90.00
#
_symmetry.space_group_name_H-M   'P 1'
#
loop_
_entity.id
_entity.type
_entity.pdbx_description
1 polymer ?
#
loop_
_entity_poly.entity_id
_entity_poly.type
_entity_poly.pdbx_seq_one_letter_code
_entity_poly.pdbx_strand_id
1 'polypeptide(L)'
;DVVEPDGQPNAAGVPIGTLQSNIGYHLALAYYLRGEWARAAEVAQREMTAANNDDRRVSMAHWLYLALRRSGRDADAARAVSALRRPLHVVENQSYEQLIRLYLGERSSAALASQLAEGAASSSDASLAYGVANWHWVSGRHDEAVRQWRALVASGQWGAFGTIAAEADLARLRHETAR
;
A
#
# COMPACT_ATOMS: atom_id res chain seq x y z
N ASP A 1 -0.38 24.17 -9.09
CA ASP A 1 -1.03 23.06 -8.38
C ASP A 1 -1.74 23.64 -7.16
N VAL A 2 -2.91 23.12 -6.80
CA VAL A 2 -3.72 23.63 -5.67
C VAL A 2 -3.58 22.66 -4.51
N VAL A 3 -3.19 23.17 -3.35
CA VAL A 3 -3.19 22.41 -2.10
C VAL A 3 -4.63 22.04 -1.79
N GLU A 4 -4.91 20.74 -1.62
CA GLU A 4 -6.25 20.30 -1.28
C GLU A 4 -6.48 20.58 0.21
N PRO A 5 -7.59 21.24 0.60
CA PRO A 5 -7.96 21.31 2.00
C PRO A 5 -8.17 19.88 2.51
N ASP A 6 -7.47 19.47 3.56
CA ASP A 6 -7.66 18.14 4.13
C ASP A 6 -9.13 17.95 4.50
N GLY A 7 -9.72 16.80 4.14
CA GLY A 7 -11.10 16.48 4.52
C GLY A 7 -11.29 16.47 6.03
N GLN A 8 -10.29 15.99 6.77
CA GLN A 8 -10.13 16.15 8.21
C GLN A 8 -8.69 16.62 8.46
N PRO A 9 -8.46 17.82 9.02
CA PRO A 9 -7.10 18.33 9.23
C PRO A 9 -6.32 17.41 10.17
N ASN A 10 -5.09 17.06 9.79
CA ASN A 10 -4.21 16.34 10.70
C ASN A 10 -3.86 17.18 11.93
N ALA A 11 -3.32 16.51 12.96
CA ALA A 11 -2.95 17.16 14.23
C ALA A 11 -1.92 18.30 14.06
N ALA A 12 -1.18 18.35 12.94
CA ALA A 12 -0.24 19.41 12.62
C ALA A 12 -0.85 20.56 11.79
N GLY A 13 -2.05 20.37 11.24
CA GLY A 13 -2.72 21.33 10.35
C GLY A 13 -2.01 21.56 9.01
N VAL A 14 -1.21 20.58 8.54
CA VAL A 14 -0.40 20.71 7.32
C VAL A 14 -0.91 19.75 6.24
N PRO A 15 -1.47 20.25 5.12
CA PRO A 15 -1.87 19.40 4.02
C PRO A 15 -0.69 18.59 3.48
N ILE A 16 -0.84 17.27 3.43
CA ILE A 16 0.22 16.38 2.94
C ILE A 16 0.21 16.22 1.41
N GLY A 17 -0.81 16.76 0.75
CA GLY A 17 -1.04 16.59 -0.69
C GLY A 17 -1.58 17.83 -1.40
N THR A 18 -1.58 17.72 -2.71
CA THR A 18 -2.22 18.62 -3.66
C THR A 18 -3.22 17.85 -4.51
N LEU A 19 -4.10 18.57 -5.21
CA LEU A 19 -5.05 17.95 -6.15
C LEU A 19 -4.33 17.06 -7.18
N GLN A 20 -3.22 17.54 -7.76
CA GLN A 20 -2.46 16.74 -8.73
C GLN A 20 -1.88 15.48 -8.11
N SER A 21 -1.37 15.56 -6.87
CA SER A 21 -0.83 14.38 -6.19
C SER A 21 -1.88 13.34 -5.82
N ASN A 22 -3.09 13.77 -5.46
CA ASN A 22 -4.20 12.85 -5.17
C ASN A 22 -4.70 12.16 -6.44
N ILE A 23 -4.77 12.88 -7.57
CA ILE A 23 -5.04 12.27 -8.88
C ILE A 23 -3.98 11.22 -9.21
N GLY A 24 -2.69 11.54 -8.99
CA GLY A 24 -1.58 10.61 -9.21
C GLY A 24 -1.68 9.34 -8.35
N TYR A 25 -1.97 9.49 -7.06
CA TYR A 25 -2.18 8.38 -6.13
C TYR A 25 -3.31 7.45 -6.58
N HIS A 26 -4.49 8.02 -6.86
CA HIS A 26 -5.65 7.22 -7.27
C HIS A 26 -5.47 6.59 -8.66
N LEU A 27 -4.74 7.23 -9.56
CA LEU A 27 -4.43 6.65 -10.86
C LEU A 27 -3.51 5.41 -10.72
N ALA A 28 -2.46 5.50 -9.90
CA ALA A 28 -1.60 4.35 -9.61
C ALA A 28 -2.39 3.20 -8.97
N LEU A 29 -3.23 3.53 -7.98
CA LEU A 29 -4.11 2.56 -7.33
C LEU A 29 -5.08 1.90 -8.32
N ALA A 30 -5.75 2.69 -9.18
CA ALA A 30 -6.69 2.14 -10.16
C ALA A 30 -6.01 1.16 -11.14
N TYR A 31 -4.81 1.47 -11.63
CA TYR A 31 -4.04 0.53 -12.44
C TYR A 31 -3.68 -0.73 -11.67
N TYR A 32 -3.26 -0.58 -10.41
CA TYR A 32 -2.93 -1.71 -9.55
C TYR A 32 -4.17 -2.61 -9.32
N LEU A 33 -5.32 -2.03 -8.98
CA LEU A 33 -6.57 -2.75 -8.78
C LEU A 33 -7.04 -3.50 -10.03
N ARG A 34 -6.67 -3.04 -11.23
CA ARG A 34 -6.97 -3.71 -12.50
C ARG A 34 -5.96 -4.78 -12.90
N GLY A 35 -4.88 -4.97 -12.13
CA GLY A 35 -3.80 -5.88 -12.48
C GLY A 35 -2.84 -5.34 -13.53
N GLU A 36 -2.90 -4.05 -13.84
CA GLU A 36 -2.04 -3.40 -14.84
C GLU A 36 -0.71 -2.98 -14.19
N TRP A 37 0.06 -3.96 -13.71
CA TRP A 37 1.22 -3.77 -12.84
C TRP A 37 2.26 -2.80 -13.39
N ALA A 38 2.57 -2.90 -14.69
CA ALA A 38 3.55 -2.02 -15.32
C ALA A 38 3.11 -0.54 -15.30
N ARG A 39 1.83 -0.27 -15.56
CA ARG A 39 1.27 1.09 -15.55
C ARG A 39 1.16 1.63 -14.13
N ALA A 40 0.79 0.77 -13.18
CA ALA A 40 0.79 1.12 -11.77
C ALA A 40 2.19 1.53 -11.30
N ALA A 41 3.22 0.75 -11.66
CA ALA A 41 4.61 1.04 -11.32
C ALA A 41 5.11 2.33 -11.96
N GLU A 42 4.78 2.59 -13.23
CA GLU A 42 5.18 3.82 -13.93
C GLU A 42 4.62 5.07 -13.24
N VAL A 43 3.30 5.11 -13.00
CA VAL A 43 2.67 6.24 -12.31
C VAL A 43 3.22 6.36 -10.89
N ALA A 44 3.36 5.23 -10.18
CA ALA A 44 3.82 5.27 -8.80
C ALA A 44 5.25 5.79 -8.67
N GLN A 45 6.14 5.42 -9.59
CA GLN A 45 7.51 5.92 -9.64
C GLN A 45 7.54 7.43 -9.91
N ARG A 46 6.72 7.92 -10.85
CA ARG A 46 6.63 9.35 -11.16
C ARG A 46 6.18 10.16 -9.94
N GLU A 47 5.11 9.72 -9.28
CA GLU A 47 4.58 10.41 -8.09
C GLU A 47 5.55 10.33 -6.91
N MET A 48 6.26 9.22 -6.73
CA MET A 48 7.31 9.10 -5.71
C MET A 48 8.47 10.06 -5.97
N THR A 49 8.87 10.26 -7.22
CA THR A 49 9.90 11.25 -7.60
C THR A 49 9.44 12.68 -7.37
N ALA A 50 8.15 12.98 -7.62
CA ALA A 50 7.57 14.30 -7.42
C ALA A 50 7.21 14.62 -5.94
N ALA A 51 7.25 13.62 -5.04
CA ALA A 51 6.89 13.80 -3.65
C ALA A 51 7.88 14.70 -2.89
N ASN A 52 7.35 15.72 -2.22
CA ASN A 52 8.10 16.71 -1.44
C ASN A 52 8.01 16.49 0.08
N ASN A 53 7.31 15.45 0.53
CA ASN A 53 7.19 15.05 1.94
C ASN A 53 7.25 13.52 2.08
N ASP A 54 7.47 13.03 3.29
CA ASP A 54 7.64 11.60 3.53
C ASP A 54 6.33 10.82 3.51
N ASP A 55 5.21 11.44 3.91
CA ASP A 55 3.87 10.84 3.82
C ASP A 55 3.53 10.37 2.39
N ARG A 56 3.78 11.22 1.39
CA ARG A 56 3.60 10.86 -0.02
C ARG A 56 4.63 9.84 -0.49
N ARG A 57 5.88 9.91 -0.01
CA ARG A 57 6.92 8.95 -0.39
C ARG A 57 6.59 7.55 0.08
N VAL A 58 6.13 7.37 1.32
CA VAL A 58 5.83 6.04 1.86
C VAL A 58 4.60 5.42 1.19
N SER A 59 3.54 6.20 0.94
CA SER A 59 2.34 5.69 0.29
C SER A 59 2.59 5.30 -1.17
N MET A 60 3.31 6.13 -1.94
CA MET A 60 3.66 5.80 -3.32
C MET A 60 4.67 4.66 -3.41
N ALA A 61 5.65 4.60 -2.51
CA ALA A 61 6.63 3.51 -2.46
C ALA A 61 5.97 2.15 -2.18
N HIS A 62 4.92 2.11 -1.35
CA HIS A 62 4.15 0.89 -1.11
C HIS A 62 3.53 0.34 -2.41
N TRP A 63 2.78 1.17 -3.14
CA TRP A 63 2.14 0.76 -4.39
C TRP A 63 3.15 0.41 -5.48
N LEU A 64 4.23 1.19 -5.58
CA LEU A 64 5.35 0.92 -6.50
C LEU A 64 6.00 -0.43 -6.20
N TYR A 65 6.34 -0.68 -4.93
CA TYR A 65 6.97 -1.92 -4.49
C TYR A 65 6.09 -3.12 -4.88
N LEU A 66 4.81 -3.11 -4.51
CA LEU A 66 3.91 -4.20 -4.82
C LEU A 66 3.72 -4.40 -6.32
N ALA A 67 3.53 -3.33 -7.10
CA ALA A 67 3.39 -3.44 -8.54
C ALA A 67 4.64 -4.05 -9.22
N LEU A 68 5.84 -3.66 -8.77
CA LEU A 68 7.10 -4.23 -9.25
C LEU A 68 7.23 -5.70 -8.86
N ARG A 69 6.95 -6.07 -7.61
CA ARG A 69 6.96 -7.47 -7.16
C ARG A 69 5.95 -8.34 -7.93
N ARG A 70 4.72 -7.85 -8.14
CA ARG A 70 3.66 -8.54 -8.91
C ARG A 70 3.98 -8.70 -10.39
N SER A 71 4.92 -7.91 -10.92
CA SER A 71 5.44 -8.03 -12.29
C SER A 71 6.79 -8.74 -12.37
N GLY A 72 7.26 -9.38 -11.29
CA GLY A 72 8.52 -10.14 -11.25
C GLY A 72 9.78 -9.28 -11.22
N ARG A 73 9.65 -7.96 -11.00
CA ARG A 73 10.76 -7.00 -10.97
C ARG A 73 11.30 -6.81 -9.55
N ASP A 74 11.74 -7.91 -8.93
CA ASP A 74 12.12 -7.94 -7.51
C ASP A 74 13.28 -7.01 -7.14
N ALA A 75 14.32 -6.97 -7.99
CA ALA A 75 15.46 -6.09 -7.77
C ALA A 75 15.06 -4.60 -7.82
N ASP A 76 14.15 -4.25 -8.72
CA ASP A 76 13.66 -2.88 -8.85
C ASP A 76 12.79 -2.50 -7.65
N ALA A 77 11.95 -3.43 -7.17
CA ALA A 77 11.15 -3.24 -5.97
C ALA A 77 12.03 -2.98 -4.74
N ALA A 78 13.10 -3.77 -4.56
CA ALA A 78 14.04 -3.59 -3.46
C ALA A 78 14.74 -2.22 -3.52
N ARG A 79 15.16 -1.77 -4.72
CA ARG A 79 15.75 -0.44 -4.90
C ARG A 79 14.76 0.70 -4.64
N ALA A 80 13.49 0.53 -5.01
CA ALA A 80 12.47 1.56 -4.81
C ALA A 80 12.33 1.92 -3.32
N VAL A 81 12.39 0.93 -2.42
CA VAL A 81 12.24 1.16 -0.98
C VAL A 81 13.56 1.44 -0.26
N SER A 82 14.72 1.08 -0.83
CA SER A 82 16.02 1.23 -0.14
C SER A 82 16.36 2.68 0.22
N ALA A 83 15.91 3.65 -0.60
CA ALA A 83 16.12 5.07 -0.33
C ALA A 83 15.36 5.58 0.92
N LEU A 84 14.40 4.81 1.43
CA LEU A 84 13.59 5.12 2.61
C LEU A 84 14.14 4.50 3.91
N ARG A 85 15.35 3.89 3.88
CA ARG A 85 16.07 3.45 5.09
C ARG A 85 16.51 4.59 6.00
N ARG A 86 16.49 5.83 5.50
CA ARG A 86 16.78 7.02 6.32
C ARG A 86 15.67 7.26 7.36
N PRO A 87 15.93 8.10 8.38
CA PRO A 87 14.86 8.66 9.20
C PRO A 87 13.80 9.33 8.32
N LEU A 88 12.53 9.03 8.59
CA LEU A 88 11.37 9.59 7.90
C LEU A 88 10.58 10.46 8.87
N HIS A 89 9.95 11.51 8.36
CA HIS A 89 9.02 12.36 9.10
C HIS A 89 7.61 12.21 8.52
N VAL A 90 6.88 11.19 9.00
CA VAL A 90 5.54 10.82 8.53
C VAL A 90 4.49 11.28 9.53
N VAL A 91 3.51 12.06 9.07
CA VAL A 91 2.48 12.71 9.90
C VAL A 91 1.16 11.94 9.91
N GLU A 92 0.75 11.35 8.79
CA GLU A 92 -0.54 10.65 8.62
C GLU A 92 -0.40 9.22 8.12
N ASN A 93 0.63 8.94 7.31
CA ASN A 93 0.75 7.68 6.57
C ASN A 93 1.61 6.64 7.30
N GLN A 94 1.54 6.55 8.64
CA GLN A 94 2.39 5.65 9.43
C GLN A 94 2.16 4.16 9.11
N SER A 95 0.96 3.77 8.69
CA SER A 95 0.72 2.39 8.20
C SER A 95 1.61 2.05 7.01
N TYR A 96 1.82 3.00 6.08
CA TYR A 96 2.71 2.78 4.96
C TYR A 96 4.17 2.78 5.38
N GLU A 97 4.60 3.65 6.30
CA GLU A 97 5.95 3.58 6.86
C GLU A 97 6.24 2.19 7.43
N GLN A 98 5.33 1.63 8.20
CA GLN A 98 5.46 0.30 8.78
C GLN A 98 5.59 -0.80 7.71
N LEU A 99 4.84 -0.69 6.62
CA LEU A 99 4.99 -1.57 5.46
C LEU A 99 6.35 -1.42 4.78
N ILE A 100 6.87 -0.18 4.65
CA ILE A 100 8.23 0.04 4.16
C ILE A 100 9.25 -0.66 5.06
N ARG A 101 9.12 -0.56 6.40
CA ARG A 101 10.00 -1.30 7.34
C ARG A 101 9.90 -2.82 7.16
N LEU A 102 8.71 -3.36 6.90
CA LEU A 102 8.54 -4.77 6.55
C LEU A 102 9.29 -5.13 5.27
N TYR A 103 9.16 -4.31 4.21
CA TYR A 103 9.78 -4.58 2.91
C TYR A 103 11.31 -4.48 2.94
N LEU A 104 11.83 -3.63 3.83
CA LEU A 104 13.26 -3.49 4.11
C LEU A 104 13.84 -4.62 4.98
N GLY A 105 12.99 -5.47 5.56
CA GLY A 105 13.37 -6.51 6.52
C GLY A 105 13.67 -5.96 7.93
N GLU A 106 13.31 -4.71 8.21
CA GLU A 106 13.53 -4.03 9.49
C GLU A 106 12.39 -4.29 10.49
N ARG A 107 11.27 -4.83 10.02
CA ARG A 107 10.12 -5.24 10.84
C ARG A 107 9.57 -6.57 10.33
N SER A 108 9.12 -7.44 11.24
CA SER A 108 8.54 -8.73 10.88
C SER A 108 7.04 -8.61 10.60
N SER A 109 6.51 -9.49 9.73
CA SER A 109 5.07 -9.57 9.49
C SER A 109 4.30 -10.02 10.75
N ALA A 110 4.93 -10.84 11.59
CA ALA A 110 4.35 -11.27 12.87
C ALA A 110 4.13 -10.09 13.82
N ALA A 111 5.10 -9.17 13.94
CA ALA A 111 4.94 -7.98 14.79
C ALA A 111 3.80 -7.07 14.30
N LEU A 112 3.63 -6.93 12.97
CA LEU A 112 2.53 -6.19 12.38
C LEU A 112 1.18 -6.90 12.58
N ALA A 113 1.15 -8.23 12.49
CA ALA A 113 -0.05 -9.01 12.76
C ALA A 113 -0.52 -8.87 14.21
N SER A 114 0.41 -8.92 15.19
CA SER A 114 0.07 -8.67 16.60
C SER A 114 -0.54 -7.29 16.82
N GLN A 115 0.04 -6.25 16.22
CA GLN A 115 -0.50 -4.89 16.29
C GLN A 115 -1.91 -4.78 15.70
N LEU A 116 -2.16 -5.41 14.55
CA LEU A 116 -3.48 -5.44 13.92
C LEU A 116 -4.53 -6.19 14.77
N ALA A 117 -4.12 -7.16 15.58
CA ALA A 117 -5.01 -7.90 16.47
C ALA A 117 -5.38 -7.12 17.74
N GLU A 118 -4.50 -6.22 18.19
CA GLU A 118 -4.71 -5.37 19.37
C GLU A 118 -5.48 -4.07 19.07
N GLY A 119 -5.52 -3.65 17.79
CA GLY A 119 -6.15 -2.42 17.33
C GLY A 119 -7.66 -2.51 17.09
N ALA A 120 -8.35 -1.38 17.17
CA ALA A 120 -9.74 -1.25 16.70
C ALA A 120 -9.75 -1.11 15.17
N ALA A 121 -10.61 -1.86 14.48
CA ALA A 121 -10.64 -1.88 13.01
C ALA A 121 -10.85 -0.47 12.40
N SER A 122 -9.82 0.05 11.72
CA SER A 122 -9.85 1.33 11.01
C SER A 122 -9.44 1.20 9.53
N SER A 123 -9.58 2.29 8.75
CA SER A 123 -9.16 2.33 7.35
C SER A 123 -7.64 2.26 7.16
N SER A 124 -6.86 2.81 8.10
CA SER A 124 -5.40 2.70 8.10
C SER A 124 -4.94 1.28 8.45
N ASP A 125 -5.70 0.57 9.29
CA ASP A 125 -5.48 -0.85 9.58
C ASP A 125 -5.78 -1.73 8.37
N ALA A 126 -6.82 -1.42 7.59
CA ALA A 126 -7.12 -2.15 6.35
C ALA A 126 -5.99 -2.04 5.32
N SER A 127 -5.37 -0.86 5.20
CA SER A 127 -4.22 -0.65 4.30
C SER A 127 -2.98 -1.42 4.78
N LEU A 128 -2.71 -1.39 6.10
CA LEU A 128 -1.63 -2.17 6.73
C LEU A 128 -1.85 -3.68 6.55
N ALA A 129 -3.05 -4.18 6.85
CA ALA A 129 -3.43 -5.58 6.72
C ALA A 129 -3.29 -6.07 5.27
N TYR A 130 -3.78 -5.29 4.30
CA TYR A 130 -3.62 -5.61 2.89
C TYR A 130 -2.14 -5.67 2.47
N GLY A 131 -1.34 -4.70 2.90
CA GLY A 131 0.10 -4.67 2.60
C GLY A 131 0.88 -5.86 3.18
N VAL A 132 0.52 -6.32 4.38
CA VAL A 132 1.08 -7.53 5.00
C VAL A 132 0.65 -8.77 4.20
N ALA A 133 -0.64 -8.92 3.90
CA ALA A 133 -1.16 -10.03 3.10
C ALA A 133 -0.46 -10.13 1.74
N ASN A 134 -0.28 -8.99 1.06
CA ASN A 134 0.44 -8.97 -0.21
C ASN A 134 1.92 -9.28 -0.08
N TRP A 135 2.57 -8.88 1.02
CA TRP A 135 3.95 -9.29 1.26
C TRP A 135 4.06 -10.81 1.38
N HIS A 136 3.09 -11.48 2.03
CA HIS A 136 2.99 -12.94 2.00
C HIS A 136 2.82 -13.46 0.56
N TRP A 137 1.94 -12.86 -0.22
CA TRP A 137 1.69 -13.26 -1.62
C TRP A 137 2.97 -13.21 -2.46
N VAL A 138 3.60 -12.03 -2.54
CA VAL A 138 4.78 -11.86 -3.39
C VAL A 138 6.00 -12.62 -2.87
N SER A 139 5.97 -13.09 -1.62
CA SER A 139 6.99 -13.97 -1.04
C SER A 139 6.67 -15.47 -1.20
N GLY A 140 5.67 -15.83 -2.01
CA GLY A 140 5.29 -17.23 -2.30
C GLY A 140 4.43 -17.90 -1.23
N ARG A 141 4.02 -17.19 -0.18
CA ARG A 141 3.13 -17.72 0.89
C ARG A 141 1.67 -17.45 0.53
N HIS A 142 1.22 -17.99 -0.59
CA HIS A 142 -0.09 -17.69 -1.19
C HIS A 142 -1.26 -18.04 -0.26
N ASP A 143 -1.23 -19.19 0.41
CA ASP A 143 -2.32 -19.59 1.31
C ASP A 143 -2.52 -18.60 2.47
N GLU A 144 -1.43 -18.06 3.00
CA GLU A 144 -1.48 -17.04 4.05
C GLU A 144 -2.07 -15.74 3.53
N ALA A 145 -1.62 -15.28 2.36
CA ALA A 145 -2.15 -14.09 1.72
C ALA A 145 -3.67 -14.21 1.46
N VAL A 146 -4.12 -15.34 0.89
CA VAL A 146 -5.54 -15.56 0.58
C VAL A 146 -6.39 -15.62 1.86
N ARG A 147 -5.89 -16.25 2.93
CA ARG A 147 -6.58 -16.21 4.23
C ARG A 147 -6.75 -14.79 4.73
N GLN A 148 -5.69 -13.99 4.69
CA GLN A 148 -5.72 -12.61 5.18
C GLN A 148 -6.60 -11.71 4.30
N TRP A 149 -6.59 -11.85 2.97
CA TRP A 149 -7.51 -11.13 2.09
C TRP A 149 -8.97 -11.44 2.41
N ARG A 150 -9.32 -12.72 2.62
CA ARG A 150 -10.69 -13.11 3.02
C ARG A 150 -11.09 -12.52 4.37
N ALA A 151 -10.18 -12.55 5.35
CA ALA A 151 -10.43 -11.96 6.66
C ALA A 151 -10.64 -10.45 6.57
N LEU A 152 -9.84 -9.76 5.76
CA LEU A 152 -9.97 -8.32 5.54
C LEU A 152 -11.31 -7.96 4.89
N VAL A 153 -11.73 -8.69 3.85
CA VAL A 153 -13.05 -8.49 3.22
C VAL A 153 -14.18 -8.78 4.20
N ALA A 154 -14.06 -9.83 5.02
CA ALA A 154 -15.05 -10.18 6.03
C ALA A 154 -15.16 -9.17 7.18
N SER A 155 -14.18 -8.28 7.38
CA SER A 155 -14.21 -7.26 8.42
C SER A 155 -15.30 -6.18 8.22
N GLY A 156 -15.88 -6.08 7.01
CA GLY A 156 -16.90 -5.09 6.69
C GLY A 156 -16.38 -3.68 6.39
N GLN A 157 -15.06 -3.46 6.39
CA GLN A 157 -14.40 -2.19 6.05
C GLN A 157 -14.38 -1.92 4.53
N TRP A 158 -15.54 -1.99 3.88
CA TRP A 158 -15.66 -1.97 2.41
C TRP A 158 -15.09 -0.71 1.76
N GLY A 159 -15.16 0.44 2.44
CA GLY A 159 -14.68 1.73 1.91
C GLY A 159 -13.16 1.93 1.97
N ALA A 160 -12.44 1.04 2.66
CA ALA A 160 -10.98 1.16 2.77
C ALA A 160 -10.30 0.59 1.53
N PHE A 161 -9.32 1.32 0.97
CA PHE A 161 -8.61 0.88 -0.24
C PHE A 161 -7.92 -0.48 -0.10
N GLY A 162 -7.42 -0.82 1.09
CA GLY A 162 -6.89 -2.16 1.37
C GLY A 162 -7.93 -3.27 1.18
N THR A 163 -9.17 -3.03 1.60
CA THR A 163 -10.28 -3.97 1.41
C THR A 163 -10.63 -4.12 -0.07
N ILE A 164 -10.79 -3.01 -0.80
CA ILE A 164 -11.06 -3.02 -2.24
C ILE A 164 -9.95 -3.76 -3.00
N ALA A 165 -8.70 -3.58 -2.60
CA ALA A 165 -7.57 -4.25 -3.22
C ALA A 165 -7.56 -5.77 -2.92
N ALA A 166 -7.95 -6.18 -1.72
CA ALA A 166 -8.15 -7.59 -1.38
C ALA A 166 -9.29 -8.23 -2.20
N GLU A 167 -10.41 -7.53 -2.37
CA GLU A 167 -11.50 -8.00 -3.24
C GLU A 167 -11.04 -8.20 -4.68
N ALA A 168 -10.29 -7.23 -5.22
CA ALA A 168 -9.75 -7.31 -6.57
C ALA A 168 -8.79 -8.50 -6.76
N ASP A 169 -7.93 -8.79 -5.78
CA ASP A 169 -7.05 -9.96 -5.82
C ASP A 169 -7.82 -11.29 -5.71
N LEU A 170 -8.79 -11.37 -4.80
CA LEU A 170 -9.66 -12.55 -4.70
C LEU A 170 -10.46 -12.79 -5.98
N ALA A 171 -10.94 -11.74 -6.65
CA ALA A 171 -11.63 -11.84 -7.93
C ALA A 171 -10.70 -12.38 -9.03
N ARG A 172 -9.46 -11.89 -9.13
CA ARG A 172 -8.46 -12.40 -10.09
C ARG A 172 -8.22 -13.90 -9.93
N LEU A 173 -8.04 -14.39 -8.70
CA LEU A 173 -7.83 -15.81 -8.45
C LEU A 173 -8.98 -16.68 -8.94
N ARG A 174 -10.23 -16.24 -8.73
CA ARG A 174 -11.42 -16.97 -9.20
C ARG A 174 -11.45 -17.08 -10.72
N HIS A 175 -11.01 -16.05 -11.43
CA HIS A 175 -10.91 -16.07 -12.89
C HIS A 175 -9.78 -16.97 -13.41
N GLU A 176 -8.66 -17.07 -12.69
CA GLU A 176 -7.55 -17.95 -13.04
C GLU A 176 -7.91 -19.43 -12.83
N THR A 177 -8.59 -19.79 -11.74
CA THR A 177 -9.04 -21.18 -11.49
C THR A 177 -10.15 -21.64 -12.45
N ALA A 178 -10.89 -20.71 -13.05
CA ALA A 178 -11.98 -21.03 -13.98
C ALA A 178 -11.55 -21.22 -15.44
N ARG A 179 -10.27 -20.98 -15.77
CA ARG A 179 -9.69 -21.19 -17.10
C ARG A 179 -8.95 -22.52 -17.16
#